data_AF-A0A416ZC27-F1
#
_entry.id   AF-A0A416ZC27-F1
#
_cell.length_a   1.000
_cell.length_b   1.000
_cell.length_c   1.000
_cell.angle_alpha   90.00
_cell.angle_beta   90.00
_cell.angle_gamma   90.00
#
_symmetry.space_group_name_H-M   'P 1'
#
loop_
_entity.id
_entity.type
_entity.pdbx_description
1 polymer ?
#
loop_
_entity_poly.entity_id
_entity_poly.type
_entity_poly.pdbx_seq_one_letter_code
_entity_poly.pdbx_strand_id
1 'polypeptide(L)'
;MRWLPTPVPPSPSSPDETAWNATRLAIAAFIIPYIFAYNNALIFVGNDVKFLSVASIVISATLGMASIASGLMGYLIRDMKWISRIALVAGGLLMVIPGTVTDLAGLAVLVAVLVLQRIENKKDKAAASV
;
A
#
# COMPACT_ATOMS: atom_id res chain seq x y z
N MET A 1 35.99 26.13 -26.75
CA MET A 1 34.81 25.34 -26.35
C MET A 1 34.53 25.59 -24.88
N ARG A 2 33.55 26.44 -24.58
CA ARG A 2 33.27 26.94 -23.23
C ARG A 2 32.17 26.08 -22.59
N TRP A 3 32.57 25.08 -21.81
CA TRP A 3 31.70 24.32 -20.93
C TRP A 3 31.32 25.20 -19.74
N LEU A 4 30.28 26.02 -19.89
CA LEU A 4 29.57 26.59 -18.74
C LEU A 4 28.37 25.68 -18.45
N PRO A 5 28.17 25.22 -17.21
CA PRO A 5 26.95 24.52 -16.85
C PRO A 5 25.77 25.46 -17.12
N THR A 6 24.85 25.05 -18.00
CA THR A 6 23.62 25.79 -18.25
C THR A 6 22.77 25.81 -16.98
N PRO A 7 22.05 26.90 -16.67
CA PRO A 7 21.12 26.94 -15.55
C PRO A 7 20.12 25.78 -15.65
N VAL A 8 20.07 24.95 -14.62
CA VAL A 8 19.10 23.85 -14.54
C VAL A 8 17.74 24.48 -14.24
N PRO A 9 16.67 24.13 -14.98
CA PRO A 9 15.34 24.64 -14.67
C PRO A 9 14.94 24.24 -13.24
N PRO A 10 14.20 25.09 -12.50
CA PRO A 10 13.74 24.75 -11.16
C PRO A 10 12.88 23.48 -11.20
N SER A 11 13.11 22.56 -10.26
CA SER A 11 12.27 21.37 -10.12
C SER A 11 10.83 21.79 -9.80
N PRO A 12 9.81 21.12 -10.37
CA PRO A 12 8.41 21.50 -10.16
C PRO A 12 7.92 21.26 -8.73
N SER A 13 8.63 20.44 -7.94
CA SER A 13 8.34 20.17 -6.53
C SER A 13 9.50 20.55 -5.62
N SER A 14 9.17 20.83 -4.36
CA SER A 14 10.17 21.03 -3.32
C SER A 14 10.90 19.70 -3.04
N PRO A 15 12.23 19.73 -2.80
CA PRO A 15 12.98 18.53 -2.45
C PRO A 15 12.42 17.80 -1.21
N ASP A 16 11.89 18.56 -0.25
CA ASP A 16 11.39 18.06 1.03
C ASP A 16 10.11 17.22 0.88
N GLU A 17 9.15 17.69 0.06
CA GLU A 17 7.92 16.95 -0.22
C GLU A 17 8.20 15.64 -0.98
N THR A 18 9.12 15.70 -1.93
CA THR A 18 9.56 14.54 -2.71
C THR A 18 10.22 13.51 -1.79
N ALA A 19 11.11 13.96 -0.90
CA ALA A 19 11.79 13.11 0.07
C ALA A 19 10.79 12.41 1.00
N TRP A 20 9.82 13.16 1.53
CA TRP A 20 8.80 12.61 2.42
C TRP A 20 7.93 11.54 1.74
N ASN A 21 7.54 11.79 0.49
CA ASN A 21 6.77 10.85 -0.29
C ASN A 21 7.57 9.56 -0.59
N ALA A 22 8.86 9.71 -0.91
CA ALA A 22 9.77 8.60 -1.13
C ALA A 22 9.93 7.75 0.14
N THR A 23 10.07 8.37 1.32
CA THR A 23 10.17 7.64 2.61
C THR A 23 8.93 6.79 2.87
N ARG A 24 7.72 7.31 2.62
CA ARG A 24 6.47 6.56 2.82
C ARG A 24 6.40 5.30 1.95
N LEU A 25 6.81 5.41 0.68
CA LEU A 25 6.89 4.26 -0.22
C LEU A 25 8.01 3.29 0.17
N ALA A 26 9.15 3.81 0.62
CA ALA A 26 10.28 3.01 1.07
C ALA A 26 9.93 2.15 2.30
N ILE A 27 9.15 2.68 3.25
CA ILE A 27 8.67 1.93 4.41
C ILE A 27 7.84 0.73 3.97
N ALA A 28 6.93 0.90 3.00
CA ALA A 28 6.16 -0.20 2.46
C ALA A 28 7.08 -1.22 1.78
N ALA A 29 7.97 -0.78 0.88
CA ALA A 29 8.91 -1.65 0.16
C ALA A 29 9.85 -2.46 1.08
N PHE A 30 10.24 -1.90 2.23
CA PHE A 30 11.10 -2.56 3.22
C PHE A 30 10.47 -3.79 3.86
N ILE A 31 9.15 -3.98 3.73
CA ILE A 31 8.43 -5.15 4.26
C ILE A 31 8.66 -6.39 3.39
N ILE A 32 8.96 -6.21 2.10
CA ILE A 32 9.05 -7.29 1.10
C ILE A 32 10.04 -8.40 1.51
N PRO A 33 11.28 -8.12 1.98
CA PRO A 33 12.21 -9.18 2.42
C PRO A 33 11.64 -10.07 3.53
N TYR A 34 10.84 -9.51 4.43
CA TYR A 34 10.22 -10.27 5.51
C TYR A 34 9.13 -11.21 5.00
N ILE A 35 8.38 -10.81 3.96
CA ILE A 35 7.37 -11.67 3.33
C ILE A 35 8.02 -12.95 2.81
N PHE A 36 9.18 -12.84 2.15
CA PHE A 36 9.94 -13.99 1.68
C PHE A 36 10.49 -14.85 2.83
N ALA A 37 10.97 -14.22 3.90
CA ALA A 37 11.51 -14.94 5.06
C ALA A 37 10.44 -15.76 5.81
N TYR A 38 9.19 -15.28 5.88
CA TYR A 38 8.11 -15.97 6.58
C TYR A 38 7.34 -16.98 5.70
N ASN A 39 7.48 -16.93 4.37
CA ASN A 39 6.77 -17.81 3.45
C ASN A 39 7.69 -18.85 2.81
N ASN A 40 7.73 -20.06 3.39
CA ASN A 40 8.45 -21.21 2.83
C ASN A 40 8.02 -21.53 1.37
N ALA A 41 6.75 -21.29 1.04
CA ALA A 41 6.23 -21.47 -0.31
C ALA A 41 6.84 -20.49 -1.33
N LEU A 42 7.16 -19.25 -0.94
CA LEU A 42 7.75 -18.25 -1.84
C LEU A 42 9.21 -18.53 -2.18
N ILE A 43 9.94 -19.14 -1.24
CA ILE A 43 11.33 -19.58 -1.46
C ILE A 43 11.40 -20.96 -2.13
N PHE A 44 10.24 -21.53 -2.51
CA PHE A 44 10.14 -22.86 -3.12
C PHE A 44 10.77 -23.97 -2.27
N VAL A 45 10.69 -23.85 -0.94
CA VAL A 45 11.21 -24.85 0.01
C VAL A 45 10.05 -25.52 0.73
N GLY A 46 10.00 -26.86 0.68
CA GLY A 46 9.02 -27.69 1.39
C GLY A 46 8.01 -28.41 0.48
N ASN A 47 7.20 -29.29 1.07
CA ASN A 47 6.21 -30.10 0.34
C ASN A 47 4.91 -29.34 -0.03
N ASP A 48 4.70 -28.14 0.52
CA ASP A 48 3.51 -27.32 0.29
C ASP A 48 3.66 -26.32 -0.87
N VAL A 49 4.71 -26.47 -1.69
CA VAL A 49 4.99 -25.65 -2.86
C VAL A 49 4.03 -26.02 -3.99
N LYS A 50 2.80 -25.53 -3.87
CA LYS A 50 1.78 -25.60 -4.92
C LYS A 50 1.70 -24.24 -5.60
N PHE A 51 1.59 -24.24 -6.93
CA PHE A 51 1.43 -23.01 -7.71
C PHE A 51 0.28 -22.13 -7.19
N LEU A 52 -0.83 -22.74 -6.77
CA LEU A 52 -1.98 -22.03 -6.19
C LEU A 52 -1.66 -21.31 -4.87
N SER A 53 -0.84 -21.92 -4.00
CA SER A 53 -0.44 -21.32 -2.72
C SER A 53 0.51 -20.13 -2.93
N VAL A 54 1.45 -20.26 -3.88
CA VAL A 54 2.34 -19.15 -4.26
C VAL A 54 1.52 -17.99 -4.82
N ALA A 55 0.59 -18.28 -5.74
CA ALA A 55 -0.28 -17.27 -6.33
C ALA A 55 -1.13 -16.55 -5.26
N SER A 56 -1.73 -17.28 -4.31
CA SER A 56 -2.53 -16.66 -3.24
C SER A 56 -1.69 -15.76 -2.33
N ILE A 57 -0.47 -16.17 -1.97
CA ILE A 57 0.45 -15.37 -1.15
C ILE A 57 0.84 -14.09 -1.89
N VAL A 58 1.19 -14.18 -3.17
CA VAL A 58 1.56 -13.01 -3.99
C VAL A 58 0.38 -12.04 -4.11
N ILE A 59 -0.84 -12.54 -4.32
CA ILE A 59 -2.04 -11.70 -4.37
C ILE A 59 -2.29 -11.02 -3.02
N SER A 60 -2.23 -11.77 -1.91
CA SER A 60 -2.44 -11.22 -0.57
C SER A 60 -1.39 -10.16 -0.24
N ALA A 61 -0.11 -10.47 -0.47
CA ALA A 61 1.00 -9.55 -0.26
C ALA A 61 0.85 -8.28 -1.11
N THR A 62 0.44 -8.39 -2.36
CA THR A 62 0.24 -7.23 -3.24
C THR A 62 -0.88 -6.33 -2.71
N LEU A 63 -2.01 -6.91 -2.30
CA LEU A 63 -3.12 -6.17 -1.70
C LEU A 63 -2.74 -5.55 -0.36
N GLY A 64 -2.01 -6.29 0.49
CA GLY A 64 -1.50 -5.81 1.77
C GLY A 64 -0.55 -4.64 1.60
N MET A 65 0.38 -4.73 0.66
CA MET A 65 1.32 -3.66 0.32
C MET A 65 0.61 -2.42 -0.23
N ALA A 66 -0.39 -2.60 -1.10
CA ALA A 66 -1.23 -1.50 -1.58
C ALA A 66 -2.03 -0.84 -0.44
N SER A 67 -2.52 -1.64 0.52
CA SER A 67 -3.20 -1.16 1.73
C SER A 67 -2.26 -0.32 2.61
N ILE A 68 -1.04 -0.80 2.88
CA ILE A 68 -0.06 -0.06 3.68
C ILE A 68 0.34 1.23 2.96
N ALA A 69 0.66 1.16 1.67
CA ALA A 69 1.02 2.34 0.89
C ALA A 69 -0.11 3.39 0.89
N SER A 70 -1.35 2.99 0.65
CA SER A 70 -2.50 3.90 0.67
C SER A 70 -2.78 4.47 2.07
N GLY A 71 -2.60 3.69 3.14
CA GLY A 71 -2.69 4.17 4.52
C GLY A 71 -1.63 5.20 4.87
N LEU A 72 -0.37 4.98 4.48
CA LEU A 72 0.75 5.90 4.70
C LEU A 72 0.64 7.19 3.86
N MET A 73 0.21 7.06 2.61
CA MET A 73 -0.09 8.18 1.73
C MET A 73 -1.31 8.96 2.20
N GLY A 74 -2.26 8.24 2.81
CA GLY A 74 -3.46 8.82 3.35
C GLY A 74 -4.55 9.10 2.33
N TYR A 75 -4.44 8.46 1.17
CA TYR A 75 -5.34 8.57 0.03
C TYR A 75 -5.49 7.21 -0.65
N LEU A 76 -6.71 6.89 -1.07
CA LEU A 76 -7.01 5.69 -1.86
C LEU A 76 -8.01 6.03 -2.97
N ILE A 77 -9.16 6.58 -2.62
CA ILE A 77 -10.15 7.15 -3.56
C ILE A 77 -10.41 8.62 -3.26
N ARG A 78 -10.39 8.98 -1.97
CA ARG A 78 -10.44 10.35 -1.48
C ARG A 78 -9.48 10.51 -0.29
N ASP A 79 -9.33 11.73 0.20
CA ASP A 79 -8.60 12.00 1.43
C ASP A 79 -9.20 11.24 2.63
N MET A 80 -8.35 10.44 3.28
CA MET A 80 -8.77 9.60 4.39
C MET A 80 -8.64 10.28 5.74
N LYS A 81 -9.63 10.02 6.60
CA LYS A 81 -9.53 10.26 8.05
C LYS A 81 -8.40 9.44 8.65
N TRP A 82 -7.78 9.96 9.69
CA TRP A 82 -6.68 9.31 10.42
C TRP A 82 -7.00 7.87 10.85
N ILE A 83 -8.25 7.60 11.27
CA ILE A 83 -8.70 6.26 11.64
C ILE A 83 -8.61 5.26 10.49
N SER A 84 -9.01 5.67 9.27
CA SER A 84 -8.98 4.81 8.08
C SER A 84 -7.56 4.54 7.60
N ARG A 85 -6.66 5.51 7.82
CA ARG A 85 -5.23 5.35 7.54
C ARG A 85 -4.61 4.26 8.42
N ILE A 86 -4.81 4.35 9.73
CA ILE A 86 -4.31 3.34 10.68
C ILE A 86 -4.94 1.97 10.37
N ALA A 87 -6.25 1.94 10.10
CA ALA A 87 -6.94 0.71 9.75
C ALA A 87 -6.34 0.04 8.51
N LEU A 88 -6.04 0.79 7.43
CA LEU A 88 -5.40 0.23 6.23
C LEU A 88 -3.96 -0.24 6.47
N VAL A 89 -3.19 0.48 7.29
CA VAL A 89 -1.83 0.02 7.66
C VAL A 89 -1.92 -1.28 8.46
N ALA A 90 -2.78 -1.35 9.48
CA ALA A 90 -2.97 -2.55 10.28
C ALA A 90 -3.54 -3.73 9.47
N GLY A 91 -4.55 -3.46 8.63
CA GLY A 91 -5.14 -4.45 7.74
C GLY A 91 -4.15 -4.96 6.68
N GLY A 92 -3.32 -4.08 6.13
CA GLY A 92 -2.29 -4.47 5.19
C GLY A 92 -1.17 -5.30 5.85
N LEU A 93 -0.77 -4.97 7.08
CA LEU A 93 0.18 -5.78 7.85
C LEU A 93 -0.38 -7.17 8.16
N LEU A 94 -1.68 -7.30 8.43
CA LEU A 94 -2.35 -8.59 8.61
C LEU A 94 -2.26 -9.48 7.35
N MET A 95 -2.39 -8.90 6.15
CA MET A 95 -2.27 -9.64 4.87
C MET A 95 -0.82 -9.98 4.48
N VAL A 96 0.16 -9.27 5.05
CA VAL A 96 1.59 -9.50 4.82
C VAL A 96 2.07 -10.72 5.62
N ILE A 97 1.47 -10.96 6.79
CA ILE A 97 1.79 -12.09 7.65
C ILE A 97 1.11 -13.34 7.07
N PRO A 98 1.87 -14.43 6.83
CA PRO A 98 1.29 -15.64 6.26
C PRO A 98 0.26 -16.26 7.19
N GLY A 99 -0.97 -16.37 6.70
CA GLY A 99 -2.06 -17.02 7.41
C GLY A 99 -3.40 -16.76 6.72
N THR A 100 -4.16 -17.80 6.45
CA THR A 100 -5.48 -17.64 5.79
C THR A 100 -6.42 -16.75 6.61
N VAL A 101 -6.40 -16.88 7.94
CA VAL A 101 -7.21 -16.07 8.86
C VAL A 101 -6.74 -14.61 8.88
N THR A 102 -5.43 -14.36 8.86
CA THR A 102 -4.88 -13.01 8.87
C THR A 102 -5.10 -12.31 7.52
N ASP A 103 -4.97 -13.04 6.42
CA ASP A 103 -5.31 -12.59 5.07
C ASP A 103 -6.79 -12.18 4.96
N LEU A 104 -7.70 -13.02 5.44
CA LEU A 104 -9.14 -12.75 5.43
C LEU A 104 -9.50 -11.54 6.31
N ALA A 105 -8.91 -11.45 7.50
CA ALA A 105 -9.13 -10.31 8.39
C ALA A 105 -8.61 -9.01 7.78
N GLY A 106 -7.40 -9.01 7.21
CA GLY A 106 -6.82 -7.85 6.55
C GLY A 106 -7.60 -7.43 5.30
N LEU A 107 -8.05 -8.41 4.49
CA LEU A 107 -8.91 -8.16 3.34
C LEU A 107 -10.25 -7.55 3.76
N ALA A 108 -10.86 -8.03 4.84
CA ALA A 108 -12.09 -7.47 5.38
C ALA A 108 -11.92 -6.00 5.78
N VAL A 109 -10.79 -5.65 6.41
CA VAL A 109 -10.46 -4.26 6.76
C VAL A 109 -10.29 -3.40 5.50
N LEU A 110 -9.55 -3.88 4.49
CA LEU A 110 -9.38 -3.17 3.22
C LEU A 110 -10.71 -2.91 2.52
N VAL A 111 -11.58 -3.92 2.44
CA VAL A 111 -12.91 -3.80 1.83
C VAL A 111 -13.78 -2.82 2.62
N ALA A 112 -13.79 -2.89 3.95
CA ALA A 112 -14.55 -1.98 4.79
C ALA A 112 -14.13 -0.53 4.56
N VAL A 113 -12.82 -0.23 4.54
CA VAL A 113 -12.32 1.13 4.29
C VAL A 113 -12.63 1.59 2.86
N LEU A 114 -12.50 0.72 1.86
CA LEU A 114 -12.87 1.03 0.47
C LEU A 114 -14.34 1.40 0.33
N VAL A 115 -15.24 0.63 0.96
CA VAL A 115 -16.68 0.89 0.94
C VAL A 115 -17.00 2.21 1.62
N LEU A 116 -16.43 2.45 2.80
CA LEU A 116 -16.60 3.72 3.52
C LEU A 116 -16.16 4.92 2.66
N GLN A 117 -15.00 4.84 2.02
CA GLN A 117 -14.53 5.90 1.12
C GLN A 117 -15.42 6.10 -0.10
N ARG A 118 -15.92 5.02 -0.71
CA ARG A 118 -16.85 5.10 -1.85
C ARG A 118 -18.15 5.81 -1.45
N ILE A 119 -18.68 5.53 -0.25
CA ILE A 119 -19.90 6.17 0.26
C ILE A 119 -19.65 7.66 0.53
N GLU A 120 -18.55 8.00 1.22
CA GLU A 120 -18.21 9.40 1.50
C GLU A 120 -17.98 10.20 0.21
N ASN A 121 -17.23 9.66 -0.77
CA ASN A 121 -17.00 10.32 -2.06
C ASN A 121 -18.31 10.57 -2.85
N LYS A 122 -19.28 9.65 -2.79
CA LYS A 122 -20.60 9.86 -3.40
C LYS A 122 -21.37 11.01 -2.73
N LYS A 123 -21.29 11.12 -1.40
CA LYS A 123 -21.93 12.21 -0.64
C LYS A 123 -21.30 13.56 -1.00
N ASP A 124 -19.97 13.61 -1.08
CA ASP A 124 -19.23 14.82 -1.45
C ASP A 124 -19.64 15.30 -2.86
N LYS A 125 -19.73 14.39 -3.83
CA LYS A 125 -20.20 14.70 -5.19
C LYS A 125 -21.65 15.17 -5.25
N ALA A 126 -22.54 14.54 -4.48
CA ALA A 126 -23.95 14.92 -4.43
C ALA A 126 -24.14 16.32 -3.80
N ALA A 127 -23.36 16.65 -2.76
CA ALA A 127 -23.39 17.96 -2.13
C ALA A 127 -22.83 19.07 -3.04
N ALA A 128 -21.85 18.75 -3.90
CA ALA A 128 -21.29 19.70 -4.86
C ALA A 128 -22.18 19.98 -6.10
N SER A 129 -23.22 19.16 -6.31
CA SER A 129 -24.18 19.33 -7.41
C SER A 129 -25.46 20.09 -7.03
N VAL A 130 -25.57 20.57 -5.79
CA VAL A 130 -26.68 21.40 -5.26
C VAL A 130 -26.18 22.83 -5.09
#